data_AF-A0A954I232-F1
#
_entry.id   AF-A0A954I232-F1
#
_cell.length_a   1.000
_cell.length_b   1.000
_cell.length_c   1.000
_cell.angle_alpha   90.00
_cell.angle_beta   90.00
_cell.angle_gamma   90.00
#
_symmetry.space_group_name_H-M   'P 1'
#
loop_
_entity.id
_entity.type
_entity.pdbx_description
1 polymer ?
#
loop_
_entity_poly.entity_id
_entity_poly.type
_entity_poly.pdbx_seq_one_letter_code
_entity_poly.pdbx_strand_id
1 'polypeptide(L)'
;GILKSLGASSRGVMSIFLGYGLSLGIVGAGGGVILGLLFVKYINEIEDALSWVTGRKVFDEAVYYFKEIPTTVHPSMVLWVAGGAMAIAVLASVLPARRAARLHPVQALRYE
;
A
#
# COMPACT_ATOMS: atom_id res chain seq x y z
N GLY A 1 25.06 -2.29 -10.50
CA GLY A 1 26.42 -2.27 -11.08
C GLY A 1 26.88 -0.87 -11.36
N ILE A 2 26.20 -0.20 -12.29
CA ILE A 2 26.55 1.12 -12.82
C ILE A 2 26.77 2.18 -11.73
N LEU A 3 25.82 2.38 -10.79
CA LEU A 3 26.00 3.38 -9.73
C LEU A 3 27.26 3.12 -8.88
N LYS A 4 27.57 1.86 -8.59
CA LYS A 4 28.76 1.44 -7.85
C LYS A 4 30.05 1.63 -8.66
N SER A 5 30.01 1.40 -9.98
CA SER A 5 31.17 1.63 -10.85
C SER A 5 31.44 3.12 -11.07
N LEU A 6 30.42 3.97 -10.96
CA LEU A 6 30.55 5.44 -10.93
C LEU A 6 31.01 5.99 -9.56
N GLY A 7 31.33 5.13 -8.58
CA GLY A 7 31.86 5.53 -7.28
C GLY A 7 30.80 5.74 -6.18
N ALA A 8 29.53 5.40 -6.41
CA ALA A 8 28.51 5.54 -5.37
C ALA A 8 28.81 4.61 -4.17
N SER A 9 28.75 5.20 -2.96
CA SER A 9 28.94 4.44 -1.73
C SER A 9 27.81 3.43 -1.51
N SER A 10 28.11 2.34 -0.79
CA SER A 10 27.09 1.34 -0.40
C SER A 10 25.91 1.98 0.35
N ARG A 11 26.18 3.02 1.16
CA ARG A 11 25.16 3.77 1.89
C ARG A 11 24.29 4.62 0.96
N GLY A 12 24.89 5.22 -0.07
CA GLY A 12 24.16 5.96 -1.12
C GLY A 12 23.18 5.07 -1.86
N VAL A 13 23.65 3.91 -2.35
CA VAL A 13 22.77 2.94 -3.03
C VAL A 13 21.64 2.47 -2.09
N MET A 14 21.95 2.16 -0.84
CA MET A 14 20.96 1.73 0.14
C MET A 14 19.89 2.82 0.40
N SER A 15 20.29 4.09 0.48
CA SER A 15 19.35 5.20 0.69
C SER A 15 18.35 5.37 -0.46
N ILE A 16 18.76 5.11 -1.70
CA ILE A 16 17.89 5.17 -2.88
C ILE A 16 16.78 4.12 -2.76
N PHE A 17 17.13 2.87 -2.48
CA PHE A 17 16.14 1.79 -2.35
C PHE A 17 15.20 1.99 -1.16
N LEU A 18 15.73 2.45 -0.02
CA LEU A 18 14.89 2.79 1.14
C LEU A 18 13.96 3.97 0.83
N GLY A 19 14.45 4.96 0.09
CA GLY A 19 13.64 6.09 -0.38
C GLY A 19 12.50 5.62 -1.28
N TYR A 20 12.76 4.72 -2.24
CA TYR A 20 11.72 4.10 -3.05
C TYR A 20 10.68 3.35 -2.20
N GLY A 21 11.14 2.57 -1.20
CA GLY A 21 10.25 1.86 -0.27
C GLY A 21 9.34 2.81 0.51
N LEU A 22 9.90 3.93 1.00
CA LEU A 22 9.14 4.96 1.69
C LEU A 22 8.13 5.66 0.77
N SER A 23 8.55 6.06 -0.43
CA SER A 23 7.68 6.72 -1.42
C SER A 23 6.52 5.83 -1.85
N LEU A 24 6.80 4.55 -2.14
CA LEU A 24 5.77 3.55 -2.42
C LEU A 24 4.83 3.36 -1.23
N GLY A 25 5.37 3.33 -0.01
CA GLY A 25 4.58 3.27 1.22
C GLY A 25 3.63 4.45 1.37
N ILE A 26 4.10 5.68 1.15
CA ILE A 26 3.28 6.90 1.25
C ILE A 26 2.18 6.90 0.20
N VAL A 27 2.51 6.65 -1.06
CA VAL A 27 1.54 6.66 -2.17
C VAL A 27 0.52 5.54 -2.01
N GLY A 28 0.98 4.33 -1.67
CA GLY A 28 0.13 3.17 -1.47
C GLY A 28 -0.79 3.32 -0.26
N ALA A 29 -0.27 3.74 0.90
CA ALA A 29 -1.08 3.96 2.10
C ALA A 29 -2.04 5.14 1.92
N GLY A 30 -1.58 6.25 1.35
CA GLY A 30 -2.44 7.40 1.07
C GLY A 30 -3.57 7.07 0.11
N GLY A 31 -3.24 6.45 -1.03
CA GLY A 31 -4.24 5.97 -1.99
C GLY A 31 -5.21 4.96 -1.40
N GLY A 32 -4.70 3.99 -0.63
CA GLY A 32 -5.51 2.98 0.06
C GLY A 32 -6.47 3.59 1.08
N VAL A 33 -6.03 4.56 1.88
CA VAL A 33 -6.89 5.27 2.84
C VAL A 33 -7.97 6.06 2.10
N ILE A 34 -7.62 6.80 1.05
CA ILE A 34 -8.60 7.57 0.26
C ILE A 34 -9.65 6.63 -0.33
N LEU A 35 -9.22 5.55 -1.00
CA LEU A 35 -10.11 4.58 -1.61
C LEU A 35 -10.99 3.88 -0.56
N GLY A 36 -10.41 3.47 0.57
CA GLY A 36 -11.15 2.84 1.66
C GLY A 36 -12.20 3.75 2.29
N LEU A 37 -11.87 5.03 2.52
CA LEU A 37 -12.82 6.01 3.04
C LEU A 37 -13.93 6.32 2.04
N LEU A 38 -13.61 6.44 0.75
CA LEU A 38 -14.62 6.59 -0.30
C LEU A 38 -15.54 5.37 -0.37
N PHE A 39 -14.98 4.15 -0.29
CA PHE A 39 -15.76 2.93 -0.29
C PHE A 39 -16.74 2.87 0.88
N VAL A 40 -16.28 3.18 2.10
CA VAL A 40 -17.14 3.22 3.29
C VAL A 40 -18.20 4.31 3.17
N LYS A 41 -17.83 5.49 2.64
CA LYS A 41 -18.77 6.61 2.46
C LYS A 41 -19.91 6.26 1.51
N TYR A 42 -19.62 5.51 0.44
CA TYR A 42 -20.59 5.17 -0.61
C TYR A 42 -21.08 3.72 -0.51
N ILE A 43 -20.96 3.07 0.65
CA ILE A 43 -21.25 1.64 0.77
C ILE A 43 -22.73 1.30 0.49
N ASN A 44 -23.65 2.19 0.87
CA ASN A 44 -25.08 2.00 0.64
C ASN A 44 -25.42 2.22 -0.84
N GLU A 45 -24.85 3.23 -1.49
CA GLU A 45 -25.05 3.46 -2.93
C GLU A 45 -24.44 2.34 -3.78
N ILE A 46 -23.32 1.75 -3.34
CA ILE A 46 -22.73 0.56 -3.95
C ILE A 46 -23.67 -0.65 -3.78
N GLU A 47 -24.27 -0.81 -2.60
CA GLU A 47 -25.25 -1.87 -2.32
C GLU A 47 -26.50 -1.71 -3.20
N ASP A 48 -27.07 -0.51 -3.31
CA ASP A 48 -28.21 -0.20 -4.16
C ASP A 48 -27.92 -0.52 -5.63
N ALA A 49 -26.75 -0.10 -6.13
CA ALA A 49 -26.33 -0.40 -7.49
C ALA A 49 -26.19 -1.91 -7.73
N LEU A 50 -25.62 -2.64 -6.76
CA LEU A 50 -25.45 -4.08 -6.86
C LEU A 50 -26.79 -4.83 -6.78
N SER A 51 -27.70 -4.35 -5.94
CA SER A 51 -29.08 -4.83 -5.83
C SER A 51 -29.86 -4.63 -7.12
N TRP A 52 -29.69 -3.47 -7.79
CA TRP A 52 -30.27 -3.20 -9.09
C TRP A 52 -29.75 -4.14 -10.19
N VAL A 53 -28.43 -4.37 -10.24
CA VAL A 53 -27.81 -5.28 -11.22
C VAL A 53 -28.20 -6.73 -10.99
N THR A 54 -28.27 -7.16 -9.73
CA THR A 54 -28.52 -8.57 -9.36
C THR A 54 -30.02 -8.90 -9.34
N GLY A 55 -30.89 -7.89 -9.31
CA GLY A 55 -32.35 -8.06 -9.22
C GLY A 55 -32.82 -8.62 -7.87
N ARG A 56 -31.96 -8.58 -6.84
CA ARG A 56 -32.22 -9.07 -5.48
C ARG A 56 -31.58 -8.09 -4.50
N LYS A 57 -32.22 -7.83 -3.35
CA LYS A 57 -31.58 -7.07 -2.27
C LYS A 57 -30.36 -7.84 -1.78
N VAL A 58 -29.18 -7.25 -1.94
CA VAL A 58 -27.91 -7.81 -1.43
C VAL A 58 -27.89 -7.70 0.09
N PHE A 59 -28.46 -6.61 0.64
CA PHE A 59 -28.64 -6.43 2.07
C PHE A 59 -30.14 -6.39 2.43
N ASP A 60 -30.65 -7.48 2.99
CA ASP A 60 -32.07 -7.56 3.39
C ASP A 60 -32.28 -7.02 4.81
N GLU A 61 -32.92 -5.86 4.89
CA GLU A 61 -33.31 -5.18 6.13
C GLU A 61 -34.17 -6.08 7.05
N ALA A 62 -34.95 -7.02 6.49
CA ALA A 62 -35.78 -7.93 7.28
C ALA A 62 -34.96 -9.02 7.99
N VAL A 63 -33.78 -9.36 7.47
CA VAL A 63 -32.87 -10.34 8.06
C VAL A 63 -31.91 -9.67 9.02
N TYR A 64 -31.39 -8.49 8.66
CA TYR A 64 -30.38 -7.78 9.44
C TYR A 64 -30.96 -6.75 10.42
N TYR A 65 -32.25 -6.41 10.32
CA TYR A 65 -32.94 -5.41 11.16
C TYR A 65 -32.33 -4.00 11.10
N PHE A 66 -31.48 -3.72 10.11
CA PHE A 66 -30.93 -2.40 9.83
C PHE A 66 -31.50 -1.88 8.51
N LYS A 67 -31.90 -0.60 8.47
CA LYS A 67 -32.40 0.06 7.25
C LYS A 67 -31.31 0.40 6.24
N GLU A 68 -30.09 0.56 6.72
CA GLU A 68 -28.90 0.92 5.95
C GLU A 68 -27.69 0.28 6.62
N ILE A 69 -26.58 0.13 5.90
CA ILE A 69 -25.34 -0.41 6.43
C ILE A 69 -24.71 0.66 7.35
N PRO A 70 -24.66 0.44 8.68
CA PRO A 70 -24.10 1.43 9.59
C PRO A 70 -22.58 1.46 9.42
N THR A 71 -22.03 2.64 9.14
CA THR A 71 -20.58 2.81 8.96
C THR A 71 -19.99 3.57 10.14
N THR A 72 -18.98 2.97 10.78
CA THR A 72 -18.22 3.60 11.87
C THR A 72 -16.75 3.58 11.53
N VAL A 73 -16.16 4.76 11.32
CA VAL A 73 -14.74 4.91 11.00
C VAL A 73 -14.03 5.45 12.23
N HIS A 74 -13.07 4.67 12.74
CA HIS A 74 -12.19 5.11 13.82
C HIS A 74 -10.88 5.66 13.25
N PRO A 75 -10.61 6.98 13.34
CA PRO A 75 -9.39 7.57 12.78
C PRO A 75 -8.11 6.94 13.33
N SER A 76 -8.12 6.50 14.58
CA SER A 76 -7.01 5.77 15.20
C SER A 76 -6.70 4.47 14.48
N MET A 77 -7.71 3.68 14.12
CA MET A 77 -7.51 2.44 13.35
C MET A 77 -6.96 2.74 11.96
N VAL A 78 -7.48 3.78 11.29
CA VAL A 78 -6.98 4.19 9.97
C VAL A 78 -5.50 4.57 10.05
N LEU A 79 -5.09 5.35 11.07
CA LEU A 79 -3.69 5.71 11.28
C LEU A 79 -2.80 4.51 11.59
N TRP A 80 -3.27 3.57 12.43
CA TRP A 80 -2.52 2.35 12.74
C TRP A 80 -2.31 1.48 11.51
N VAL A 81 -3.34 1.29 10.68
CA VAL A 81 -3.25 0.51 9.45
C VAL A 81 -2.36 1.20 8.43
N ALA A 82 -2.52 2.51 8.22
CA ALA A 82 -1.67 3.28 7.30
C ALA A 82 -0.20 3.27 7.73
N GLY A 83 0.07 3.52 9.01
CA GLY A 83 1.41 3.47 9.60
C GLY A 83 2.03 2.07 9.51
N GLY A 84 1.24 1.02 9.77
CA GLY A 84 1.67 -0.37 9.63
C GLY A 84 2.02 -0.71 8.18
N ALA A 85 1.19 -0.33 7.22
CA ALA A 85 1.45 -0.54 5.79
C ALA A 85 2.73 0.16 5.33
N MET A 86 2.94 1.41 5.75
CA MET A 86 4.18 2.15 5.46
C MET A 86 5.40 1.49 6.09
N ALA A 87 5.31 1.05 7.35
CA ALA A 87 6.40 0.36 8.03
C ALA A 87 6.75 -0.95 7.30
N ILE A 88 5.77 -1.73 6.89
CA ILE A 88 5.96 -2.97 6.13
C ILE A 88 6.63 -2.65 4.78
N ALA A 89 6.19 -1.62 4.05
CA ALA A 89 6.80 -1.24 2.78
C ALA A 89 8.29 -0.88 2.93
N VAL A 90 8.63 -0.08 3.95
CA VAL A 90 10.02 0.26 4.25
C VAL A 90 10.81 -0.97 4.67
N LEU A 91 10.30 -1.81 5.58
CA LEU A 91 10.97 -3.03 6.02
C LEU A 91 11.22 -4.01 4.87
N ALA A 92 10.24 -4.18 3.97
CA ALA A 92 10.37 -5.00 2.78
C ALA A 92 11.47 -4.48 1.84
N SER A 93 11.63 -3.15 1.73
CA SER A 93 12.67 -2.52 0.92
C SER A 93 14.10 -2.68 1.47
N VAL A 94 14.26 -3.01 2.76
CA VAL A 94 15.58 -3.20 3.39
C VAL A 94 16.35 -4.37 2.76
N LEU A 95 15.65 -5.46 2.43
CA LEU A 95 16.27 -6.68 1.87
C LEU A 95 16.90 -6.42 0.48
N PRO A 96 16.17 -5.86 -0.52
CA PRO A 96 16.77 -5.49 -1.79
C PRO A 96 17.79 -4.36 -1.64
N ALA A 97 17.58 -3.38 -0.73
CA ALA A 97 18.55 -2.31 -0.49
C ALA A 97 19.91 -2.85 -0.02
N ARG A 98 19.89 -3.81 0.92
CA ARG A 98 21.11 -4.49 1.41
C ARG A 98 21.77 -5.33 0.31
N ARG A 99 20.98 -6.04 -0.50
CA ARG A 99 21.51 -6.82 -1.63
C ARG A 99 22.19 -5.90 -2.66
N ALA A 100 21.55 -4.80 -3.04
CA ALA A 100 22.10 -3.83 -3.99
C ALA A 100 23.36 -3.14 -3.45
N ALA A 101 23.38 -2.80 -2.16
CA ALA A 101 24.53 -2.17 -1.50
C ALA A 101 25.75 -3.11 -1.39
N ARG A 102 25.55 -4.44 -1.39
CA ARG A 102 26.63 -5.45 -1.31
C ARG A 102 27.09 -5.97 -2.68
N LEU A 103 26.47 -5.53 -3.77
CA LEU A 103 26.84 -5.97 -5.11
C LEU A 103 28.24 -5.45 -5.48
N HIS A 104 29.17 -6.36 -5.81
CA HIS A 104 30.51 -6.00 -6.26
C HIS A 104 30.48 -5.49 -7.71
N PRO A 105 31.08 -4.30 -8.01
CA PRO A 105 31.00 -3.68 -9.33
C PRO A 105 31.62 -4.55 -10.44
N VAL A 106 32.68 -5.30 -10.13
CA VAL A 106 33.36 -6.20 -11.08
C VAL A 106 32.46 -7.37 -11.50
N GLN A 107 31.59 -7.87 -10.62
CA GLN A 107 30.62 -8.91 -10.99
C GLN A 107 29.48 -8.33 -11.81
N ALA A 108 29.07 -7.08 -11.58
CA ALA A 108 27.96 -6.48 -12.31
C ALA A 108 28.29 -6.17 -13.78
N LEU A 109 29.55 -5.88 -14.11
CA LEU A 109 30.03 -5.67 -15.48
C LEU A 109 30.34 -6.98 -16.24
N ARG A 110 30.33 -8.13 -15.55
CA ARG A 110 30.66 -9.44 -16.16
C ARG A 110 29.43 -10.18 -16.68
N TYR A 111 28.24 -9.68 -16.38
CA TYR A 111 26.94 -10.23 -16.80
C TYR A 111 26.22 -9.30 -17.78
N GLU A 112 26.94 -8.32 -18.33
CA GLU A 112 26.48 -7.36 -19.32
C GLU A 112 27.44 -7.39 -20.52
#